data_AF-A0A928JBV0-F1
#
_entry.id   AF-A0A928JBV0-F1
#
_cell.length_a   1.000
_cell.length_b   1.000
_cell.length_c   1.000
_cell.angle_alpha   90.00
_cell.angle_beta   90.00
_cell.angle_gamma   90.00
#
_symmetry.space_group_name_H-M   'P 1'
#
loop_
_entity.id
_entity.type
_entity.pdbx_description
1 polymer ?
#
loop_
_entity_poly.entity_id
_entity_poly.type
_entity_poly.pdbx_seq_one_letter_code
_entity_poly.pdbx_strand_id
1 'polypeptide(L)'
;MKKVMLVFGTRPEAIKMCPLVNELKSRKNIETIVCVTGQHRQMLDQVLGAFGVVPDYDLSIMKQGQTLFDITTNILNSIKEVLETVSPDVVLVHGDTSTTFVTALACFYLQIPVGHVEAGLRTYDIYSPYPEEFNRQAVGIISKYNFAPTERSKDNLVREGKAVDSIFVTGNTAIDALKTTVREDYTHPELEWAKDSRLIMITAHRRENLGEPMHSMFRAIRRVM
;
A
#
# COMPACT_ATOMS: atom_id res chain seq x y z
N MET A 1 -2.80 -25.09 -9.52
CA MET A 1 -2.14 -23.77 -9.42
C MET A 1 -2.88 -23.00 -8.35
N LYS A 2 -2.19 -22.28 -7.45
CA LYS A 2 -2.85 -21.48 -6.41
C LYS A 2 -3.10 -20.07 -6.93
N LYS A 3 -4.34 -19.58 -6.84
CA LYS A 3 -4.73 -18.22 -7.25
C LYS A 3 -4.43 -17.22 -6.13
N VAL A 4 -3.46 -16.35 -6.36
CA VAL A 4 -3.06 -15.29 -5.44
C VAL A 4 -3.44 -13.96 -6.09
N MET A 5 -4.39 -13.27 -5.47
CA MET A 5 -4.84 -11.96 -5.94
C MET A 5 -4.19 -10.86 -5.11
N LEU A 6 -3.56 -9.88 -5.75
CA LEU A 6 -2.99 -8.70 -5.09
C LEU A 6 -3.91 -7.51 -5.33
N VAL A 7 -4.23 -6.79 -4.25
CA VAL A 7 -5.12 -5.63 -4.31
C VAL A 7 -4.44 -4.40 -3.70
N PHE A 8 -4.38 -3.32 -4.48
CA PHE A 8 -3.82 -2.03 -4.06
C PHE A 8 -4.45 -0.88 -4.87
N GLY A 9 -4.44 0.34 -4.32
CA GLY A 9 -5.22 1.45 -4.89
C GLY A 9 -4.46 2.75 -5.13
N THR A 10 -3.32 2.90 -4.48
CA THR A 10 -2.58 4.16 -4.40
C THR A 10 -1.15 4.01 -4.89
N ARG A 11 -0.53 5.15 -5.23
CA ARG A 11 0.89 5.21 -5.63
C ARG A 11 1.84 4.56 -4.61
N PRO A 12 1.78 4.86 -3.29
CA PRO A 12 2.68 4.23 -2.32
C PRO A 12 2.51 2.71 -2.22
N GLU A 13 1.27 2.22 -2.29
CA GLU A 13 1.02 0.77 -2.30
C GLU A 13 1.57 0.13 -3.56
N ALA A 14 1.36 0.73 -4.73
CA ALA A 14 1.85 0.19 -5.99
C ALA A 14 3.37 0.08 -6.02
N ILE A 15 4.10 1.08 -5.51
CA ILE A 15 5.57 1.04 -5.42
C ILE A 15 6.04 -0.18 -4.63
N LYS A 16 5.34 -0.52 -3.54
CA LYS A 16 5.69 -1.62 -2.65
C LYS A 16 5.13 -2.98 -3.10
N MET A 17 4.03 -3.00 -3.85
CA MET A 17 3.36 -4.23 -4.28
C MET A 17 3.83 -4.71 -5.65
N CYS A 18 4.25 -3.82 -6.56
CA CYS A 18 4.72 -4.23 -7.89
C CYS A 18 5.94 -5.17 -7.87
N PRO A 19 6.96 -4.97 -6.99
CA PRO A 19 8.03 -5.97 -6.83
C PRO A 19 7.48 -7.36 -6.48
N LEU A 20 6.49 -7.42 -5.58
CA LEU A 20 5.84 -8.67 -5.20
C LEU A 20 5.01 -9.28 -6.33
N VAL A 21 4.31 -8.46 -7.13
CA VAL A 21 3.62 -8.91 -8.35
C VAL A 21 4.61 -9.60 -9.28
N ASN A 22 5.73 -8.96 -9.58
CA ASN A 22 6.73 -9.48 -10.51
C ASN A 22 7.37 -10.76 -9.98
N GLU A 23 7.64 -10.82 -8.67
CA GLU A 23 8.15 -12.01 -8.00
C GLU A 23 7.16 -13.18 -8.11
N LEU A 24 5.87 -12.96 -7.84
CA LEU A 24 4.84 -14.01 -7.93
C LEU A 24 4.61 -14.49 -9.37
N LYS A 25 4.65 -13.58 -10.35
CA LYS A 25 4.58 -13.93 -11.79
C LYS A 25 5.73 -14.84 -12.24
N SER A 26 6.86 -14.84 -11.55
CA SER A 26 7.99 -15.75 -11.85
C SER A 26 7.77 -17.20 -11.36
N ARG A 27 6.76 -17.44 -10.49
CA ARG A 27 6.54 -18.73 -9.83
C ARG A 27 5.57 -19.62 -10.60
N LYS A 28 6.04 -20.78 -11.07
CA LYS A 28 5.27 -21.72 -11.91
C LYS A 28 3.97 -22.28 -11.28
N ASN A 29 3.85 -22.28 -9.96
CA ASN A 29 2.71 -22.88 -9.24
C ASN A 29 1.68 -21.85 -8.74
N ILE A 30 1.89 -20.57 -9.06
CA ILE A 30 1.05 -19.46 -8.62
C ILE A 30 0.43 -18.79 -9.84
N GLU A 31 -0.89 -18.68 -9.82
CA GLU A 31 -1.63 -17.81 -10.72
C GLU A 31 -1.73 -16.45 -10.05
N THR A 32 -1.04 -15.45 -10.60
CA THR A 32 -0.98 -14.10 -10.02
C THR A 32 -2.02 -13.23 -10.69
N ILE A 33 -2.94 -12.68 -9.89
CA ILE A 33 -4.02 -11.80 -10.36
C ILE A 33 -3.82 -10.44 -9.71
N VAL A 34 -3.82 -9.38 -10.51
CA VAL A 34 -3.60 -8.01 -10.05
C VAL A 34 -4.89 -7.23 -10.20
N CYS A 35 -5.42 -6.75 -9.08
CA CYS A 35 -6.58 -5.86 -9.06
C CYS A 35 -6.20 -4.53 -8.46
N VAL A 36 -6.48 -3.45 -9.19
CA VAL A 36 -6.29 -2.10 -8.70
C VAL A 36 -7.63 -1.43 -8.45
N THR A 37 -7.76 -0.74 -7.31
CA THR A 37 -8.99 0.02 -7.05
C THR A 37 -9.02 1.33 -7.82
N GLY A 38 -7.84 1.87 -8.16
CA GLY A 38 -7.72 3.12 -8.91
C GLY A 38 -7.99 4.37 -8.07
N GLN A 39 -7.81 4.34 -6.74
CA GLN A 39 -8.04 5.50 -5.85
C GLN A 39 -7.24 6.75 -6.28
N HIS A 40 -6.04 6.59 -6.85
CA HIS A 40 -5.24 7.65 -7.46
C HIS A 40 -4.81 7.32 -8.90
N ARG A 41 -5.76 7.26 -9.84
CA ARG A 41 -5.54 6.75 -11.22
C ARG A 41 -4.26 7.23 -11.90
N GLN A 42 -4.10 8.53 -12.13
CA GLN A 42 -2.95 9.07 -12.88
C GLN A 42 -1.60 8.75 -12.23
N MET A 43 -1.50 8.81 -10.90
CA MET A 43 -0.27 8.52 -10.18
C MET A 43 0.01 7.01 -10.09
N LEU A 44 -1.04 6.20 -10.09
CA LEU A 44 -0.95 4.75 -10.10
C LEU A 44 -0.42 4.25 -11.44
N ASP A 45 -0.95 4.76 -12.55
CA ASP A 45 -0.57 4.35 -13.91
C ASP A 45 0.93 4.57 -14.17
N GLN A 46 1.50 5.66 -13.66
CA GLN A 46 2.94 5.94 -13.75
C GLN A 46 3.78 4.85 -13.08
N VAL A 47 3.36 4.37 -11.91
CA VAL A 47 4.07 3.32 -11.18
C VAL A 47 3.90 1.98 -11.89
N LEU A 48 2.68 1.63 -12.29
CA LEU A 48 2.40 0.40 -13.03
C LEU A 48 3.26 0.31 -14.29
N GLY A 49 3.36 1.41 -15.06
CA GLY A 49 4.23 1.52 -16.23
C GLY A 49 5.72 1.34 -15.88
N ALA A 50 6.21 1.98 -14.82
CA ALA A 50 7.60 1.85 -14.39
C ALA A 50 7.99 0.41 -13.99
N PHE A 51 7.04 -0.38 -13.48
CA PHE A 51 7.27 -1.78 -13.11
C PHE A 51 6.83 -2.80 -14.17
N GLY A 52 6.27 -2.36 -15.31
CA GLY A 52 5.74 -3.23 -16.35
C GLY A 52 4.56 -4.09 -15.89
N VAL A 53 3.77 -3.61 -14.93
CA VAL A 53 2.63 -4.34 -14.36
C VAL A 53 1.34 -3.88 -15.03
N VAL A 54 0.66 -4.81 -15.70
CA VAL A 54 -0.70 -4.61 -16.22
C VAL A 54 -1.68 -5.24 -15.22
N PRO A 55 -2.65 -4.48 -14.68
CA PRO A 55 -3.72 -5.03 -13.86
C PRO A 55 -4.66 -5.91 -14.68
N ASP A 56 -5.08 -7.04 -14.10
CA ASP A 56 -6.16 -7.88 -14.64
C ASP A 56 -7.54 -7.24 -14.41
N TYR A 57 -7.67 -6.49 -13.30
CA TYR A 57 -8.87 -5.75 -12.94
C TYR A 57 -8.53 -4.33 -12.52
N ASP A 58 -9.27 -3.35 -13.03
CA ASP A 58 -9.23 -1.95 -12.58
C ASP A 58 -10.65 -1.53 -12.20
N LEU A 59 -10.90 -1.30 -10.91
CA LEU A 59 -12.23 -0.91 -10.41
C LEU A 59 -12.56 0.56 -10.71
N SER A 60 -11.56 1.38 -11.07
CA SER A 60 -11.72 2.78 -11.48
C SER A 60 -12.61 3.61 -10.54
N ILE A 61 -12.44 3.45 -9.22
CA ILE A 61 -13.37 4.05 -8.24
C ILE A 61 -13.17 5.57 -8.03
N MET A 62 -12.08 6.16 -8.54
CA MET A 62 -11.73 7.55 -8.24
C MET A 62 -12.83 8.51 -8.70
N LYS A 63 -13.27 9.35 -7.78
CA LYS A 63 -14.14 10.51 -8.04
C LYS A 63 -13.54 11.73 -7.37
N GLN A 64 -13.75 12.91 -7.95
CA GLN A 64 -13.27 14.15 -7.35
C GLN A 64 -14.05 14.46 -6.05
N GLY A 65 -13.35 14.87 -4.99
CA GLY A 65 -13.98 15.25 -3.73
C GLY A 65 -14.54 14.10 -2.89
N GLN A 66 -14.06 12.87 -3.07
CA GLN A 66 -14.54 11.71 -2.31
C GLN A 66 -14.35 11.84 -0.80
N THR A 67 -15.37 11.43 -0.06
CA THR A 67 -15.30 11.20 1.38
C THR A 67 -14.80 9.77 1.67
N LEU A 68 -14.48 9.49 2.94
CA LEU A 68 -14.17 8.11 3.37
C LEU A 68 -15.36 7.17 3.16
N PHE A 69 -16.60 7.67 3.26
CA PHE A 69 -17.81 6.89 2.97
C PHE A 69 -17.89 6.51 1.49
N ASP A 70 -17.62 7.46 0.59
CA ASP A 70 -17.62 7.20 -0.85
C ASP A 70 -16.55 6.19 -1.23
N ILE A 71 -15.32 6.36 -0.74
CA ILE A 71 -14.22 5.43 -1.01
C ILE A 71 -14.61 4.03 -0.54
N THR A 72 -15.13 3.93 0.69
CA THR A 72 -15.48 2.64 1.30
C THR A 72 -16.58 1.92 0.54
N THR A 73 -17.69 2.60 0.25
CA THR A 73 -18.84 1.98 -0.43
C THR A 73 -18.50 1.60 -1.88
N ASN A 74 -17.75 2.44 -2.60
CA ASN A 74 -17.35 2.13 -3.97
C ASN A 74 -16.41 0.93 -4.03
N ILE A 75 -15.38 0.83 -3.16
CA ILE A 75 -14.49 -0.36 -3.13
C ILE A 75 -15.31 -1.60 -2.81
N LEU A 76 -16.11 -1.57 -1.75
CA LEU A 76 -16.84 -2.74 -1.27
C LEU A 76 -17.79 -3.31 -2.32
N ASN A 77 -18.52 -2.43 -3.02
CA ASN A 77 -19.45 -2.83 -4.07
C ASN A 77 -18.73 -3.35 -5.31
N SER A 78 -17.69 -2.65 -5.78
CA SER A 78 -16.98 -3.01 -7.01
C SER A 78 -16.11 -4.25 -6.87
N ILE A 79 -15.46 -4.46 -5.72
CA ILE A 79 -14.55 -5.59 -5.54
C ILE A 79 -15.28 -6.92 -5.37
N LYS A 80 -16.55 -6.89 -4.92
CA LYS A 80 -17.36 -8.09 -4.71
C LYS A 80 -17.42 -8.95 -5.97
N GLU A 81 -17.81 -8.35 -7.11
CA GLU A 81 -17.97 -9.07 -8.38
C GLU A 81 -16.65 -9.70 -8.84
N VAL A 82 -15.53 -8.99 -8.64
CA VAL A 82 -14.19 -9.52 -8.96
C VAL A 82 -13.85 -10.69 -8.07
N LEU A 83 -14.07 -10.60 -6.76
CA LEU A 83 -13.78 -11.70 -5.82
C LEU A 83 -14.63 -12.93 -6.09
N GLU A 84 -15.92 -12.76 -6.41
CA GLU A 84 -16.83 -13.86 -6.76
C GLU A 84 -16.41 -14.52 -8.08
N THR A 85 -16.05 -13.72 -9.09
CA THR A 85 -15.62 -14.22 -10.40
C THR A 85 -14.28 -14.94 -10.32
N VAL A 86 -13.29 -14.33 -9.66
CA VAL A 86 -11.93 -14.87 -9.57
C VAL A 86 -11.86 -16.04 -8.60
N SER A 87 -12.58 -15.97 -7.48
CA SER A 87 -12.51 -16.94 -6.38
C SER A 87 -11.06 -17.29 -6.01
N PRO A 88 -10.26 -16.30 -5.53
CA PRO A 88 -8.84 -16.52 -5.22
C PRO A 88 -8.65 -17.41 -3.99
N ASP A 89 -7.55 -18.17 -3.94
CA ASP A 89 -7.17 -18.96 -2.76
C ASP A 89 -6.70 -18.07 -1.59
N VAL A 90 -6.15 -16.90 -1.92
CA VAL A 90 -5.71 -15.88 -0.96
C VAL A 90 -5.67 -14.51 -1.64
N VAL A 91 -6.03 -13.47 -0.88
CA VAL A 91 -5.90 -12.07 -1.29
C VAL A 91 -4.80 -11.38 -0.49
N LEU A 92 -3.87 -10.73 -1.17
CA LEU A 92 -2.79 -9.94 -0.57
C LEU A 92 -3.16 -8.45 -0.62
N VAL A 93 -3.24 -7.84 0.55
CA VAL A 93 -3.48 -6.40 0.73
C VAL A 93 -2.25 -5.74 1.36
N HIS A 94 -2.06 -4.44 1.15
CA HIS A 94 -0.86 -3.73 1.59
C HIS A 94 -1.14 -2.61 2.57
N GLY A 95 -0.42 -2.55 3.69
CA GLY A 95 -0.35 -1.35 4.53
C GLY A 95 -1.67 -0.98 5.21
N ASP A 96 -2.16 0.24 5.00
CA ASP A 96 -3.14 0.85 5.88
C ASP A 96 -4.14 1.80 5.20
N THR A 97 -4.29 1.69 3.88
CA THR A 97 -5.26 2.51 3.14
C THR A 97 -6.68 2.00 3.33
N SER A 98 -7.66 2.82 2.94
CA SER A 98 -9.06 2.35 2.84
C SER A 98 -9.20 1.22 1.81
N THR A 99 -8.37 1.18 0.76
CA THR A 99 -8.31 0.04 -0.16
C THR A 99 -7.96 -1.24 0.58
N THR A 100 -6.93 -1.22 1.42
CA THR A 100 -6.49 -2.35 2.24
C THR A 100 -7.62 -2.85 3.15
N PHE A 101 -8.20 -1.94 3.93
CA PHE A 101 -9.23 -2.27 4.90
C PHE A 101 -10.48 -2.86 4.25
N VAL A 102 -11.02 -2.18 3.24
CA VAL A 102 -12.30 -2.57 2.64
C VAL A 102 -12.17 -3.84 1.81
N THR A 103 -11.01 -4.05 1.17
CA THR A 103 -10.72 -5.33 0.50
C THR A 103 -10.67 -6.48 1.51
N ALA A 104 -9.97 -6.30 2.64
CA ALA A 104 -9.92 -7.33 3.68
C ALA A 104 -11.33 -7.63 4.24
N LEU A 105 -12.16 -6.62 4.43
CA LEU A 105 -13.56 -6.78 4.84
C LEU A 105 -14.39 -7.56 3.81
N ALA A 106 -14.24 -7.26 2.52
CA ALA A 106 -14.92 -8.00 1.45
C ALA A 106 -14.47 -9.47 1.40
N CYS A 107 -13.17 -9.73 1.57
CA CYS A 107 -12.63 -11.08 1.67
C CYS A 107 -13.19 -11.82 2.88
N PHE A 108 -13.30 -11.16 4.03
CA PHE A 108 -13.91 -11.72 5.23
C PHE A 108 -15.37 -12.14 4.99
N TYR A 109 -16.18 -11.31 4.33
CA TYR A 109 -17.57 -11.65 3.99
C TYR A 109 -17.68 -12.88 3.09
N LEU A 110 -16.70 -13.11 2.21
CA LEU A 110 -16.65 -14.24 1.30
C LEU A 110 -15.80 -15.41 1.83
N GLN A 111 -15.32 -15.35 3.07
CA GLN A 111 -14.45 -16.36 3.70
C GLN A 111 -13.15 -16.63 2.91
N ILE A 112 -12.64 -15.63 2.22
CA ILE A 112 -11.38 -15.69 1.48
C ILE A 112 -10.22 -15.33 2.42
N PRO A 113 -9.16 -16.17 2.52
CA PRO A 113 -7.99 -15.85 3.34
C PRO A 113 -7.29 -14.56 2.91
N VAL A 114 -6.87 -13.74 3.88
CA VAL A 114 -6.14 -12.49 3.64
C VAL A 114 -4.69 -12.62 4.10
N GLY A 115 -3.76 -12.19 3.25
CA GLY A 115 -2.37 -11.89 3.61
C GLY A 115 -2.15 -10.38 3.68
N HIS A 116 -1.61 -9.90 4.79
CA HIS A 116 -1.35 -8.48 5.02
C HIS A 116 0.14 -8.18 4.87
N VAL A 117 0.49 -7.55 3.75
CA VAL A 117 1.83 -7.04 3.47
C VAL A 117 2.02 -5.73 4.23
N GLU A 118 3.19 -5.56 4.87
CA GLU A 118 3.45 -4.42 5.78
C GLU A 118 2.57 -4.47 7.04
N ALA A 119 2.40 -5.66 7.63
CA ALA A 119 1.59 -5.83 8.83
C ALA A 119 2.30 -5.31 10.10
N GLY A 120 1.52 -4.86 11.09
CA GLY A 120 1.98 -4.64 12.46
C GLY A 120 2.60 -3.27 12.79
N LEU A 121 2.57 -2.29 11.89
CA LEU A 121 2.92 -0.90 12.25
C LEU A 121 1.85 -0.30 13.17
N ARG A 122 2.27 0.40 14.22
CA ARG A 122 1.36 0.97 15.23
C ARG A 122 1.83 2.32 15.73
N THR A 123 0.86 3.20 15.91
CA THR A 123 0.93 4.41 16.72
C THR A 123 0.10 4.27 17.99
N TYR A 124 -0.88 3.35 18.00
CA TYR A 124 -1.88 3.16 19.05
C TYR A 124 -2.77 4.39 19.30
N ASP A 125 -2.81 5.34 18.35
CA ASP A 125 -3.78 6.43 18.31
C ASP A 125 -4.61 6.31 17.02
N ILE A 126 -5.86 5.87 17.16
CA ILE A 126 -6.75 5.65 16.01
C ILE A 126 -7.11 6.94 15.24
N TYR A 127 -6.80 8.11 15.81
CA TYR A 127 -7.00 9.40 15.18
C TYR A 127 -5.68 10.00 14.65
N SER A 128 -4.54 9.31 14.76
CA SER A 128 -3.26 9.80 14.24
C SER A 128 -2.27 8.68 13.93
N PRO A 129 -2.03 8.35 12.64
CA PRO A 129 -2.66 8.90 11.43
C PRO A 129 -4.10 8.39 11.23
N TYR A 130 -4.96 9.28 10.73
CA TYR A 130 -6.38 9.03 10.50
C TYR A 130 -6.76 8.95 9.01
N PRO A 131 -7.39 7.86 8.54
CA PRO A 131 -7.89 6.68 9.29
C PRO A 131 -6.91 5.50 9.35
N GLU A 132 -5.65 5.68 9.01
CA GLU A 132 -4.71 4.60 8.72
C GLU A 132 -4.42 3.70 9.95
N GLU A 133 -4.33 4.26 11.17
CA GLU A 133 -4.16 3.42 12.37
C GLU A 133 -5.32 2.46 12.57
N PHE A 134 -6.56 2.93 12.40
CA PHE A 134 -7.73 2.07 12.47
C PHE A 134 -7.68 0.99 11.38
N ASN A 135 -7.41 1.37 10.12
CA ASN A 135 -7.40 0.44 8.99
C ASN A 135 -6.44 -0.73 9.23
N ARG A 136 -5.19 -0.47 9.62
CA ARG A 136 -4.20 -1.54 9.83
C ARG A 136 -4.45 -2.40 11.06
N GLN A 137 -5.11 -1.87 12.09
CA GLN A 137 -5.56 -2.69 13.22
C GLN A 137 -6.71 -3.60 12.78
N ALA A 138 -7.71 -3.06 12.06
CA ALA A 138 -8.86 -3.82 11.59
C ALA A 138 -8.47 -4.94 10.61
N VAL A 139 -7.57 -4.67 9.66
CA VAL A 139 -7.03 -5.71 8.75
C VAL A 139 -6.28 -6.78 9.53
N GLY A 140 -5.54 -6.41 10.57
CA GLY A 140 -4.87 -7.36 11.45
C GLY A 140 -5.83 -8.36 12.11
N ILE A 141 -7.10 -7.99 12.36
CA ILE A 141 -8.12 -8.91 12.88
C ILE A 141 -8.40 -10.06 11.91
N ILE A 142 -8.50 -9.75 10.62
CA ILE A 142 -8.94 -10.64 9.54
C ILE A 142 -7.78 -11.47 8.97
N SER A 143 -6.55 -10.97 9.08
CA SER A 143 -5.38 -11.49 8.37
C SER A 143 -4.98 -12.89 8.86
N LYS A 144 -4.91 -13.84 7.91
CA LYS A 144 -4.40 -15.20 8.11
C LYS A 144 -2.88 -15.25 8.05
N TYR A 145 -2.27 -14.42 7.19
CA TYR A 145 -0.83 -14.29 7.06
C TYR A 145 -0.43 -12.84 7.26
N ASN A 146 0.55 -12.59 8.13
CA ASN A 146 1.01 -11.26 8.49
C ASN A 146 2.49 -11.11 8.10
N PHE A 147 2.77 -10.34 7.05
CA PHE A 147 4.14 -10.08 6.58
C PHE A 147 4.64 -8.77 7.22
N ALA A 148 5.25 -8.90 8.39
CA ALA A 148 5.75 -7.80 9.19
C ALA A 148 7.11 -7.32 8.66
N PRO A 149 7.34 -6.00 8.50
CA PRO A 149 8.60 -5.52 7.96
C PRO A 149 9.76 -5.55 8.97
N THR A 150 9.47 -5.61 10.26
CA THR A 150 10.47 -5.58 11.34
C THR A 150 10.04 -6.47 12.51
N GLU A 151 10.98 -6.86 13.38
CA GLU A 151 10.66 -7.54 14.63
C GLU A 151 9.73 -6.70 15.52
N ARG A 152 9.92 -5.37 15.57
CA ARG A 152 9.01 -4.48 16.31
C ARG A 152 7.56 -4.57 15.82
N SER A 153 7.36 -4.65 14.50
CA SER A 153 6.04 -4.82 13.92
C SER A 153 5.42 -6.17 14.28
N LYS A 154 6.23 -7.23 14.32
CA LYS A 154 5.81 -8.55 14.80
C LYS A 154 5.44 -8.52 16.29
N ASP A 155 6.25 -7.88 17.13
CA ASP A 155 5.99 -7.78 18.58
C ASP A 155 4.65 -7.08 18.86
N ASN A 156 4.30 -6.06 18.08
CA ASN A 156 2.99 -5.41 18.17
C ASN A 156 1.84 -6.41 17.90
N LEU A 157 1.96 -7.23 16.83
CA LEU A 157 0.96 -8.24 16.48
C LEU A 157 0.84 -9.34 17.54
N VAL A 158 1.96 -9.80 18.08
CA VAL A 158 2.00 -10.79 19.17
C VAL A 158 1.31 -10.24 20.42
N ARG A 159 1.59 -8.97 20.78
CA ARG A 159 0.93 -8.29 21.91
C ARG A 159 -0.59 -8.17 21.72
N GLU A 160 -1.04 -8.04 20.48
CA GLU A 160 -2.45 -8.02 20.08
C GLU A 160 -3.08 -9.42 20.00
N GLY A 161 -2.35 -10.47 20.37
CA GLY A 161 -2.86 -11.85 20.46
C GLY A 161 -2.83 -12.61 19.13
N LYS A 162 -2.09 -12.15 18.12
CA LYS A 162 -1.91 -12.90 16.88
C LYS A 162 -1.01 -14.12 17.11
N ALA A 163 -1.37 -15.23 16.51
CA ALA A 163 -0.61 -16.47 16.60
C ALA A 163 0.76 -16.28 15.93
N VAL A 164 1.83 -16.72 16.58
CA VAL A 164 3.22 -16.46 16.14
C VAL A 164 3.50 -17.11 14.78
N ASP A 165 2.91 -18.27 14.51
CA ASP A 165 3.00 -19.01 13.25
C ASP A 165 2.30 -18.32 12.07
N SER A 166 1.42 -17.34 12.35
CA SER A 166 0.79 -16.50 11.33
C SER A 166 1.61 -15.26 10.96
N ILE A 167 2.75 -15.02 11.62
CA ILE A 167 3.57 -13.80 11.46
C ILE A 167 4.94 -14.13 10.88
N PHE A 168 5.31 -13.44 9.81
CA PHE A 168 6.58 -13.60 9.11
C PHE A 168 7.29 -12.26 9.05
N VAL A 169 8.53 -12.19 9.55
CA VAL A 169 9.36 -10.99 9.42
C VAL A 169 10.07 -11.02 8.07
N THR A 170 9.68 -10.13 7.16
CA THR A 170 10.09 -10.19 5.74
C THR A 170 11.01 -9.07 5.30
N GLY A 171 11.17 -8.03 6.13
CA GLY A 171 11.62 -6.73 5.62
C GLY A 171 10.51 -6.00 4.88
N ASN A 172 10.83 -4.80 4.37
CA ASN A 172 9.86 -3.95 3.67
C ASN A 172 10.13 -3.94 2.16
N THR A 173 9.11 -4.24 1.36
CA THR A 173 9.21 -4.30 -0.11
C THR A 173 9.51 -2.95 -0.77
N ALA A 174 9.48 -1.85 -0.03
CA ALA A 174 10.01 -0.57 -0.49
C ALA A 174 11.50 -0.66 -0.87
N ILE A 175 12.27 -1.51 -0.20
CA ILE A 175 13.70 -1.69 -0.51
C ILE A 175 13.87 -2.46 -1.83
N ASP A 176 13.00 -3.42 -2.10
CA ASP A 176 12.94 -4.16 -3.37
C ASP A 176 12.64 -3.23 -4.54
N ALA A 177 11.73 -2.26 -4.35
CA ALA A 177 11.43 -1.23 -5.34
C ALA A 177 12.65 -0.38 -5.71
N LEU A 178 13.55 -0.07 -4.76
CA LEU A 178 14.76 0.70 -5.04
C LEU A 178 15.71 -0.05 -5.99
N LYS A 179 15.79 -1.38 -5.89
CA LYS A 179 16.65 -2.21 -6.75
C LYS A 179 16.24 -2.17 -8.23
N THR A 180 14.98 -1.88 -8.52
CA THR A 180 14.45 -1.88 -9.89
C THR A 180 14.25 -0.47 -10.46
N THR A 181 14.30 0.57 -9.63
CA THR A 181 14.00 1.96 -10.03
C THR A 181 15.22 2.89 -10.03
N VAL A 182 16.23 2.61 -9.21
CA VAL A 182 17.49 3.37 -9.21
C VAL A 182 18.35 2.92 -10.38
N ARG A 183 18.77 3.87 -11.21
CA ARG A 183 19.66 3.64 -12.36
C ARG A 183 20.86 4.57 -12.27
N GLU A 184 22.05 4.05 -12.57
CA GLU A 184 23.30 4.83 -12.54
C GLU A 184 23.35 5.94 -13.60
N ASP A 185 22.64 5.75 -14.72
CA ASP A 185 22.59 6.67 -15.86
C ASP A 185 21.42 7.67 -15.78
N TYR A 186 20.75 7.77 -14.63
CA TYR A 186 19.62 8.69 -14.48
C TYR A 186 20.08 10.15 -14.40
N THR A 187 19.53 10.99 -15.30
CA THR A 187 19.68 12.44 -15.28
C THR A 187 18.32 13.13 -15.28
N HIS A 188 18.27 14.34 -14.72
CA HIS A 188 17.08 15.19 -14.71
C HIS A 188 17.52 16.66 -14.69
N PRO A 189 16.83 17.59 -15.39
CA PRO A 189 17.23 19.00 -15.44
C PRO A 189 17.46 19.63 -14.06
N GLU A 190 16.62 19.30 -13.08
CA GLU A 190 16.77 19.78 -11.70
C GLU A 190 17.99 19.19 -10.96
N LEU A 191 18.40 17.97 -11.31
CA LEU A 191 19.63 17.36 -10.76
C LEU A 191 20.87 17.99 -11.38
N GLU A 192 20.83 18.26 -12.69
CA GLU A 192 21.90 18.98 -13.40
C GLU A 192 22.03 20.42 -12.90
N TRP A 193 20.92 21.11 -12.66
CA TRP A 193 20.88 22.46 -12.09
C TRP A 193 21.47 22.49 -10.68
N ALA A 194 21.19 21.48 -9.85
CA ALA A 194 21.65 21.39 -8.47
C ALA A 194 23.03 20.71 -8.29
N LYS A 195 23.72 20.32 -9.37
CA LYS A 195 24.90 19.43 -9.32
C LYS A 195 26.04 19.92 -8.41
N ASP A 196 26.23 21.23 -8.31
CA ASP A 196 27.30 21.87 -7.54
C ASP A 196 26.81 22.29 -6.13
N SER A 197 25.64 21.80 -5.70
CA SER A 197 24.98 22.16 -4.44
C SER A 197 24.52 20.92 -3.66
N ARG A 198 24.24 21.11 -2.36
CA ARG A 198 23.56 20.09 -1.56
C ARG A 198 22.06 20.17 -1.83
N LEU A 199 21.49 19.14 -2.46
CA LEU A 199 20.06 19.08 -2.75
C LEU A 199 19.25 18.66 -1.51
N ILE A 200 18.25 19.45 -1.16
CA ILE A 200 17.25 19.11 -0.13
C ILE A 200 15.94 18.74 -0.84
N MET A 201 15.53 17.48 -0.74
CA MET A 201 14.26 16.99 -1.29
C MET A 201 13.16 16.99 -0.21
N ILE A 202 12.01 17.62 -0.52
CA ILE A 202 10.93 17.83 0.46
C ILE A 202 9.60 17.35 -0.11
N THR A 203 8.85 16.57 0.67
CA THR A 203 7.46 16.20 0.35
C THR A 203 6.59 16.34 1.60
N ALA A 204 5.47 17.04 1.51
CA ALA A 204 4.52 17.20 2.61
C ALA A 204 3.08 17.04 2.09
N HIS A 205 2.34 16.04 2.58
CA HIS A 205 1.01 15.69 2.05
C HIS A 205 0.05 15.11 3.10
N ARG A 206 0.47 15.01 4.36
CA ARG A 206 -0.37 14.46 5.43
C ARG A 206 -1.54 15.38 5.72
N ARG A 207 -2.74 14.81 5.88
CA ARG A 207 -3.99 15.56 6.05
C ARG A 207 -3.99 16.37 7.35
N GLU A 208 -3.48 15.78 8.42
CA GLU A 208 -3.36 16.39 9.75
C GLU A 208 -2.35 17.55 9.79
N ASN A 209 -1.47 17.66 8.79
CA ASN A 209 -0.47 18.71 8.72
C ASN A 209 -0.96 19.96 7.95
N LEU A 210 -2.13 19.92 7.32
CA LEU A 210 -2.67 21.08 6.61
C LEU A 210 -2.94 22.24 7.58
N GLY A 211 -2.47 23.45 7.23
CA GLY A 211 -2.60 24.64 8.07
C GLY A 211 -1.33 24.97 8.86
N GLU A 212 -1.47 25.26 10.15
CA GLU A 212 -0.38 25.76 10.99
C GLU A 212 0.86 24.84 11.05
N PRO A 213 0.74 23.49 11.10
CA PRO A 213 1.91 22.62 11.07
C PRO A 213 2.74 22.81 9.80
N MET A 214 2.11 22.84 8.63
CA MET A 214 2.79 23.05 7.35
C MET A 214 3.39 24.45 7.23
N HIS A 215 2.70 25.48 7.74
CA HIS A 215 3.25 26.85 7.79
C HIS A 215 4.52 26.92 8.65
N SER A 216 4.54 26.21 9.77
CA SER A 216 5.72 26.09 10.64
C SER A 216 6.87 25.33 9.96
N MET A 217 6.58 24.23 9.27
CA MET A 217 7.58 23.49 8.48
C MET A 217 8.25 24.39 7.43
N PHE A 218 7.46 25.11 6.63
CA PHE A 218 8.00 25.97 5.56
C PHE A 218 8.78 27.17 6.10
N ARG A 219 8.38 27.74 7.24
CA ARG A 219 9.19 28.79 7.92
C ARG A 219 10.54 28.25 8.37
N ALA A 220 10.60 27.03 8.91
CA ALA A 220 11.86 26.42 9.33
C ALA A 220 12.77 26.14 8.12
N ILE A 221 12.23 25.58 7.04
CA ILE A 221 12.96 25.30 5.80
C ILE A 221 13.54 26.59 5.22
N ARG A 222 12.75 27.67 5.15
CA ARG A 222 13.20 28.97 4.64
C ARG A 222 14.37 29.57 5.45
N ARG A 223 14.55 29.19 6.72
CA ARG A 223 15.66 29.69 7.55
C ARG A 223 16.99 28.96 7.32
N VAL A 224 16.94 27.76 6.72
CA VAL A 224 18.13 26.92 6.45
C VAL A 224 18.50 26.88 4.97
N MET A 225 17.64 27.41 4.10
CA MET A 225 17.96 27.78 2.71
C MET A 225 18.62 29.15 2.67
#